data_AF-A0A7S0LN59-F1
#
_entry.id   AF-A0A7S0LN59-F1
#
_cell.length_a   1.000
_cell.length_b   1.000
_cell.length_c   1.000
_cell.angle_alpha   90.00
_cell.angle_beta   90.00
_cell.angle_gamma   90.00
#
_symmetry.space_group_name_H-M   'P 1'
#
loop_
_entity.id
_entity.type
_entity.pdbx_description
1 polymer ?
#
loop_
_entity_poly.entity_id
_entity_poly.type
_entity_poly.pdbx_seq_one_letter_code
_entity_poly.pdbx_strand_id
1 'polypeptide(L)'
;WMAAALVVLEVGKPPTQPGMPPIGFVAWRYHWSTCRPRESCGYELRILDGGGAPLFRITPEHEPDRPIHHASAIAAIELLYERLRQCQSAALEAFSTYPFAAAYFFGWDIEPVQFALHGALDTEVEEVQAEEIKLNPSGCARAEPLRW
;
A
#
# COMPACT_ATOMS: atom_id res chain seq x y z
N TRP A 1 4.62 7.90 16.35
CA TRP A 1 4.66 7.85 14.89
C TRP A 1 3.42 7.11 14.43
N MET A 2 2.39 7.84 14.01
CA MET A 2 1.16 7.19 13.52
C MET A 2 1.49 6.56 12.17
N ALA A 3 1.19 5.28 11.99
CA ALA A 3 1.15 4.69 10.66
C ALA A 3 0.32 5.61 9.75
N ALA A 4 0.87 5.98 8.60
CA ALA A 4 0.20 6.77 7.56
C ALA A 4 -1.26 6.33 7.42
N ALA A 5 -2.20 7.10 7.99
CA ALA A 5 -3.59 6.70 8.08
C ALA A 5 -4.13 6.46 6.67
N LEU A 6 -4.63 5.24 6.44
CA LEU A 6 -5.30 4.83 5.22
C LEU A 6 -6.79 4.81 5.49
N VAL A 7 -7.56 5.48 4.63
CA VAL A 7 -9.02 5.47 4.64
C VAL A 7 -9.49 4.95 3.30
N VAL A 8 -10.19 3.82 3.29
CA VAL A 8 -10.78 3.27 2.05
C VAL A 8 -12.10 3.97 1.81
N LEU A 9 -12.26 4.54 0.61
CA LEU A 9 -13.45 5.30 0.21
C LEU A 9 -14.36 4.43 -0.67
N GLU A 10 -13.77 3.68 -1.59
CA GLU A 10 -14.46 2.75 -2.48
C GLU A 10 -13.60 1.48 -2.66
N VAL A 11 -14.20 0.29 -2.53
CA VAL A 11 -13.47 -0.97 -2.70
C VAL A 11 -13.32 -1.39 -4.17
N GLY A 12 -14.14 -0.84 -5.07
CA GLY A 12 -14.14 -1.20 -6.48
C GLY A 12 -14.84 -2.54 -6.76
N LYS A 13 -14.58 -3.08 -7.95
CA LYS A 13 -15.12 -4.37 -8.40
C LYS A 13 -14.22 -5.51 -7.91
N PRO A 14 -14.80 -6.63 -7.42
CA PRO A 14 -14.02 -7.79 -7.07
C PRO A 14 -13.25 -8.30 -8.29
N PRO A 15 -11.92 -8.47 -8.18
CA PRO A 15 -11.13 -9.04 -9.27
C PRO A 15 -11.41 -10.53 -9.41
N THR A 16 -10.96 -11.11 -10.52
CA THR A 16 -11.11 -12.55 -10.80
C THR A 16 -10.35 -13.46 -9.82
N GLN A 17 -9.29 -12.97 -9.19
CA GLN A 17 -8.50 -13.73 -8.21
C GLN A 17 -8.24 -12.86 -6.97
N PRO A 18 -8.23 -13.45 -5.75
CA PRO A 18 -7.82 -12.75 -4.53
C PRO A 18 -6.43 -12.12 -4.66
N GLY A 19 -6.21 -10.99 -3.97
CA GLY A 19 -4.95 -10.24 -4.01
C GLY A 19 -4.67 -9.43 -5.29
N MET A 20 -5.44 -9.64 -6.37
CA MET A 20 -5.37 -8.78 -7.55
C MET A 20 -5.92 -7.37 -7.26
N PRO A 21 -5.44 -6.34 -7.97
CA PRO A 21 -5.91 -4.97 -7.82
C PRO A 21 -7.39 -4.81 -8.29
N PRO A 22 -8.32 -4.39 -7.41
CA PRO A 22 -9.71 -4.16 -7.76
C PRO A 22 -9.90 -2.87 -8.59
N ILE A 23 -10.48 -2.98 -9.78
CA ILE A 23 -10.79 -1.80 -10.62
C ILE A 23 -11.92 -0.98 -9.99
N GLY A 24 -11.72 0.34 -9.91
CA GLY A 24 -12.64 1.26 -9.24
C GLY A 24 -12.33 1.47 -7.75
N PHE A 25 -11.24 0.90 -7.25
CA PHE A 25 -10.80 1.15 -5.88
C PHE A 25 -10.33 2.58 -5.68
N VAL A 26 -10.73 3.18 -4.56
CA VAL A 26 -10.37 4.53 -4.13
C VAL A 26 -10.03 4.52 -2.65
N ALA A 27 -8.86 5.04 -2.30
CA ALA A 27 -8.47 5.26 -0.91
C ALA A 27 -7.74 6.59 -0.74
N TRP A 28 -7.70 7.06 0.51
CA TRP A 28 -6.94 8.23 0.93
C TRP A 28 -5.82 7.80 1.87
N ARG A 29 -4.60 8.25 1.63
CA ARG A 29 -3.45 7.98 2.51
C ARG A 29 -2.73 9.26 2.89
N TYR A 30 -2.46 9.44 4.18
CA TYR A 30 -1.63 10.55 4.64
C TYR A 30 -0.14 10.20 4.57
N HIS A 31 0.67 11.00 3.87
CA HIS A 31 2.11 10.76 3.73
C HIS A 31 2.88 12.08 3.53
N TRP A 32 4.21 12.06 3.54
CA TRP A 32 5.06 13.22 3.20
C TRP A 32 4.65 13.87 1.88
N SER A 33 4.73 15.20 1.79
CA SER A 33 4.42 15.95 0.56
C SER A 33 5.55 15.84 -0.47
N THR A 34 5.20 15.79 -1.75
CA THR A 34 6.15 15.80 -2.88
C THR A 34 6.66 17.18 -3.29
N CYS A 35 6.10 18.27 -2.75
CA CYS A 35 6.49 19.63 -3.13
C CYS A 35 6.69 20.60 -1.95
N ARG A 36 6.28 20.23 -0.73
CA ARG A 36 6.44 21.06 0.47
C ARG A 36 7.38 20.38 1.46
N PRO A 37 8.63 20.85 1.61
CA PRO A 37 9.61 20.23 2.50
C PRO A 37 9.11 20.20 3.95
N ARG A 38 9.32 19.07 4.64
CA ARG A 38 8.92 18.82 6.04
C ARG A 38 7.41 18.86 6.31
N GLU A 39 6.60 18.96 5.27
CA GLU A 39 5.15 18.84 5.35
C GLU A 39 4.68 17.48 4.84
N SER A 40 3.54 17.04 5.34
CA SER A 40 2.79 15.89 4.86
C SER A 40 1.45 16.34 4.27
N CYS A 41 0.90 15.54 3.37
CA CYS A 41 -0.38 15.79 2.73
C CYS A 41 -1.15 14.48 2.54
N GLY A 42 -2.43 14.60 2.19
CA GLY A 42 -3.19 13.47 1.71
C GLY A 42 -2.81 13.06 0.29
N TYR A 43 -3.07 11.80 -0.01
CA TYR A 43 -2.91 11.20 -1.32
C TYR A 43 -4.17 10.43 -1.66
N GLU A 44 -4.81 10.80 -2.75
CA GLU A 44 -5.86 9.98 -3.34
C GLU A 44 -5.23 8.87 -4.18
N LEU A 45 -5.52 7.63 -3.83
CA LEU A 45 -5.04 6.42 -4.47
C LEU A 45 -6.21 5.82 -5.26
N ARG A 46 -6.05 5.64 -6.57
CA ARG A 46 -7.06 5.00 -7.42
C ARG A 46 -6.50 3.86 -8.24
N ILE A 47 -7.33 2.86 -8.47
CA ILE A 47 -7.09 1.79 -9.44
C ILE A 47 -8.14 1.94 -10.54
N LEU A 48 -7.70 2.38 -11.72
CA LEU A 48 -8.55 2.71 -12.86
C LEU A 48 -8.53 1.58 -13.89
N ASP A 49 -9.55 1.54 -14.75
CA ASP A 49 -9.54 0.69 -15.94
C ASP A 49 -8.59 1.29 -17.00
N GLY A 50 -7.51 0.58 -17.33
CA GLY A 50 -6.53 0.99 -18.34
C GLY A 50 -6.79 0.41 -19.73
N GLY A 51 -7.95 -0.22 -19.99
CA GLY A 51 -8.27 -0.78 -21.31
C GLY A 51 -7.63 -2.15 -21.58
N GLY A 52 -7.48 -2.97 -20.52
CA GLY A 52 -6.92 -4.33 -20.59
C GLY A 52 -6.04 -4.70 -19.40
N ALA A 53 -5.53 -3.70 -18.68
CA ALA A 53 -4.81 -3.86 -17.42
C ALA A 53 -5.16 -2.71 -16.45
N PRO A 54 -4.97 -2.89 -15.14
CA PRO A 54 -5.16 -1.83 -14.15
C PRO A 54 -4.22 -0.65 -14.39
N LEU A 55 -4.72 0.57 -14.22
CA LEU A 55 -3.94 1.79 -14.18
C LEU A 55 -3.93 2.37 -12.77
N PHE A 56 -2.77 2.43 -12.14
CA PHE A 56 -2.60 2.96 -10.79
C PHE A 56 -2.38 4.46 -10.84
N ARG A 57 -3.18 5.20 -10.07
CA ARG A 57 -3.09 6.66 -9.95
C ARG A 57 -2.84 7.06 -8.50
N ILE A 58 -1.87 7.94 -8.28
CA ILE A 58 -1.57 8.57 -7.00
C ILE A 58 -1.67 10.09 -7.19
N THR A 59 -2.63 10.74 -6.55
CA THR A 59 -2.83 12.19 -6.64
C THR A 59 -2.49 12.84 -5.30
N PRO A 60 -1.38 13.59 -5.19
CA PRO A 60 -1.07 14.36 -3.99
C PRO A 60 -2.04 15.54 -3.82
N GLU A 61 -2.57 15.74 -2.61
CA GLU A 61 -3.45 16.87 -2.29
C GLU A 61 -2.78 18.23 -2.55
N HIS A 62 -1.48 18.33 -2.31
CA HIS A 62 -0.71 19.55 -2.56
C HIS A 62 -0.40 19.79 -4.06
N GLU A 63 -0.57 18.79 -4.93
CA GLU A 63 -0.29 18.87 -6.37
C GLU A 63 -1.35 18.11 -7.18
N PRO A 64 -2.62 18.53 -7.15
CA PRO A 64 -3.73 17.79 -7.77
C PRO A 64 -3.59 17.69 -9.30
N ASP A 65 -2.92 18.67 -9.92
CA ASP A 65 -2.68 18.73 -11.37
C ASP A 65 -1.48 17.90 -11.83
N ARG A 66 -0.73 17.29 -10.90
CA ARG A 66 0.45 16.47 -11.20
C ARG A 66 0.32 15.04 -10.64
N PRO A 67 -0.76 14.31 -10.95
CA PRO A 67 -0.90 12.93 -10.52
C PRO A 67 0.23 12.05 -11.08
N ILE A 68 0.52 10.96 -10.37
CA ILE A 68 1.39 9.89 -10.85
C ILE A 68 0.49 8.81 -11.42
N HIS A 69 0.80 8.34 -12.62
CA HIS A 69 0.10 7.25 -13.28
C HIS A 69 1.08 6.17 -13.72
N HIS A 70 0.76 4.90 -13.48
CA HIS A 70 1.54 3.79 -14.03
C HIS A 70 0.70 2.52 -14.14
N ALA A 71 1.04 1.63 -15.08
CA ALA A 71 0.42 0.30 -15.22
C ALA A 71 0.88 -0.72 -14.14
N SER A 72 1.71 -0.29 -13.19
CA SER A 72 2.25 -1.13 -12.11
C SER A 72 2.24 -0.34 -10.81
N ALA A 73 1.67 -0.91 -9.77
CA ALA A 73 1.59 -0.27 -8.46
C ALA A 73 2.98 0.01 -7.88
N ILE A 74 3.93 -0.91 -8.07
CA ILE A 74 5.32 -0.77 -7.64
C ILE A 74 5.95 0.45 -8.32
N ALA A 75 5.86 0.53 -9.65
CA ALA A 75 6.45 1.63 -10.39
C ALA A 75 5.78 2.98 -10.08
N ALA A 76 4.46 3.02 -9.85
CA ALA A 76 3.78 4.24 -9.39
C ALA A 76 4.32 4.72 -8.03
N ILE A 77 4.58 3.79 -7.11
CA ILE A 77 5.19 4.08 -5.81
C ILE A 77 6.65 4.52 -5.96
N GLU A 78 7.44 3.87 -6.82
CA GLU A 78 8.84 4.26 -7.06
C GLU A 78 8.94 5.70 -7.56
N LEU A 79 8.05 6.09 -8.50
CA LEU A 79 7.93 7.48 -8.97
C LEU A 79 7.50 8.44 -7.85
N LEU A 80 6.62 8.03 -6.95
CA LEU A 80 6.28 8.82 -5.75
C LEU A 80 7.52 9.04 -4.90
N TYR A 81 8.28 7.99 -4.59
CA TYR A 81 9.46 8.07 -3.74
C TYR A 81 10.62 8.81 -4.40
N GLU A 82 10.73 8.79 -5.72
CA GLU A 82 11.63 9.67 -6.45
C GLU A 82 11.30 11.16 -6.20
N ARG A 83 10.03 11.55 -6.35
CA ARG A 83 9.58 12.93 -6.06
C ARG A 83 9.78 13.29 -4.58
N LEU A 84 9.47 12.37 -3.67
CA LEU A 84 9.69 12.59 -2.24
C LEU A 84 11.18 12.80 -1.94
N ARG A 85 12.10 12.01 -2.53
CA ARG A 85 13.55 12.20 -2.33
C ARG A 85 14.05 13.56 -2.80
N GLN A 86 13.49 14.08 -3.89
CA GLN A 86 13.81 15.42 -4.40
C GLN A 86 13.35 16.54 -3.44
N CYS A 87 12.20 16.38 -2.78
CA CYS A 87 11.62 17.39 -1.90
C CYS A 87 12.01 17.26 -0.42
N GLN A 88 12.22 16.03 0.05
CA GLN A 88 12.37 15.65 1.46
C GLN A 88 13.77 15.12 1.77
N SER A 89 14.78 15.50 0.98
CA SER A 89 16.15 14.94 1.01
C SER A 89 16.71 14.73 2.42
N ALA A 90 16.58 15.70 3.33
CA ALA A 90 17.05 15.56 4.72
C ALA A 90 16.14 14.71 5.62
N ALA A 91 14.84 14.60 5.32
CA ALA A 91 13.89 13.83 6.13
C ALA A 91 13.87 12.34 5.75
N LEU A 92 14.04 12.01 4.46
CA LEU A 92 14.04 10.62 3.99
C LEU A 92 15.33 9.86 4.26
N GLU A 93 16.48 10.53 4.44
CA GLU A 93 17.72 9.88 4.90
C GLU A 93 17.57 9.24 6.28
N ALA A 94 16.62 9.73 7.10
CA ALA A 94 16.28 9.12 8.39
C ALA A 94 15.30 7.93 8.27
N PHE A 95 14.69 7.71 7.11
CA PHE A 95 13.74 6.62 6.87
C PHE A 95 14.38 5.53 6.01
N SER A 96 15.02 4.59 6.69
CA SER A 96 15.38 3.31 6.10
C SER A 96 14.13 2.54 5.70
N THR A 97 14.04 2.28 4.39
CA THR A 97 13.24 1.24 3.75
C THR A 97 11.73 1.48 3.71
N TYR A 98 11.21 1.56 2.49
CA TYR A 98 9.80 1.39 2.21
C TYR A 98 9.37 -0.04 2.59
N PRO A 99 8.60 -0.27 3.67
CA PRO A 99 8.45 -1.62 4.22
C PRO A 99 7.17 -2.33 3.75
N PHE A 100 6.41 -1.78 2.80
CA PHE A 100 5.09 -2.33 2.48
C PHE A 100 5.00 -2.69 1.00
N ALA A 101 4.54 -3.92 0.71
CA ALA A 101 4.19 -4.32 -0.64
C ALA A 101 3.21 -3.29 -1.25
N ALA A 102 3.31 -3.05 -2.55
CA ALA A 102 2.52 -2.01 -3.21
C ALA A 102 1.00 -2.13 -2.94
N ALA A 103 0.54 -3.36 -2.78
CA ALA A 103 -0.83 -3.70 -2.42
C ALA A 103 -1.27 -3.15 -1.06
N TYR A 104 -0.40 -3.18 -0.06
CA TYR A 104 -0.63 -2.57 1.25
C TYR A 104 -0.60 -1.05 1.19
N PHE A 105 0.27 -0.47 0.37
CA PHE A 105 0.31 0.99 0.21
C PHE A 105 -0.97 1.54 -0.41
N PHE A 106 -1.45 0.93 -1.49
CA PHE A 106 -2.76 1.31 -2.02
C PHE A 106 -3.88 0.89 -1.06
N GLY A 107 -3.71 -0.23 -0.36
CA GLY A 107 -4.61 -0.68 0.68
C GLY A 107 -5.63 -1.69 0.20
N TRP A 108 -5.52 -2.25 -1.01
CA TRP A 108 -6.48 -3.26 -1.45
C TRP A 108 -6.25 -4.60 -0.76
N ASP A 109 -5.03 -4.89 -0.33
CA ASP A 109 -4.64 -6.16 0.29
C ASP A 109 -4.76 -6.16 1.82
N ILE A 110 -5.46 -5.18 2.39
CA ILE A 110 -5.80 -5.21 3.81
C ILE A 110 -7.01 -6.11 4.04
N GLU A 111 -7.00 -6.86 5.14
CA GLU A 111 -8.02 -7.88 5.44
C GLU A 111 -9.46 -7.36 5.33
N PRO A 112 -9.85 -6.18 5.87
CA PRO A 112 -11.21 -5.66 5.70
C PRO A 112 -11.61 -5.43 4.24
N VAL A 113 -10.67 -5.06 3.37
CA VAL A 113 -10.94 -4.86 1.94
C VAL A 113 -11.03 -6.20 1.23
N GLN A 114 -10.14 -7.14 1.51
CA GLN A 114 -10.24 -8.49 0.95
C GLN A 114 -11.56 -9.16 1.36
N PHE A 115 -12.00 -8.99 2.61
CA PHE A 115 -13.31 -9.44 3.08
C PHE A 115 -14.46 -8.76 2.33
N ALA A 116 -14.38 -7.45 2.11
CA ALA A 116 -15.42 -6.73 1.36
C ALA A 116 -15.48 -7.13 -0.12
N LEU A 117 -14.35 -7.50 -0.74
CA LEU A 117 -14.27 -7.93 -2.13
C LEU A 117 -14.74 -9.38 -2.33
N HIS A 118 -14.38 -10.27 -1.41
CA HIS A 118 -14.51 -11.71 -1.63
C HIS A 118 -15.43 -12.42 -0.62
N GLY A 119 -15.92 -11.72 0.40
CA GLY A 119 -16.61 -12.31 1.54
C GLY A 119 -15.62 -12.88 2.57
N ALA A 120 -16.11 -13.72 3.50
CA ALA A 120 -15.23 -14.49 4.36
C ALA A 120 -14.33 -15.35 3.46
N LEU A 121 -13.01 -15.17 3.55
CA LEU A 121 -12.10 -16.18 3.04
C LEU A 121 -12.30 -17.39 3.95
N ASP A 122 -13.02 -18.40 3.46
CA ASP A 122 -13.09 -19.72 4.08
C ASP A 122 -11.65 -20.25 4.09
N THR A 123 -10.94 -19.90 5.15
CA THR A 123 -9.64 -20.45 5.43
C THR A 123 -9.94 -21.87 5.85
N GLU A 124 -9.74 -22.84 4.96
CA GLU A 124 -9.54 -24.21 5.41
C GLU A 124 -8.34 -24.15 6.37
N VAL A 125 -8.65 -24.13 7.66
CA VAL A 125 -7.65 -24.19 8.71
C VAL A 125 -7.11 -25.62 8.66
N GLU A 126 -6.05 -25.85 7.89
CA GLU A 126 -5.20 -27.00 8.20
C GLU A 126 -4.77 -26.82 9.66
N GLU A 127 -5.17 -27.76 10.52
CA GLU A 127 -4.69 -27.85 11.90
C GLU A 127 -3.16 -28.04 11.88
N VAL A 128 -2.42 -26.94 11.81
CA VAL A 128 -0.99 -26.96 12.05
C VAL A 128 -0.83 -27.10 13.55
N GLN A 129 -0.34 -28.27 13.97
CA GLN A 129 0.03 -28.54 15.36
C GLN A 129 0.88 -27.38 15.89
N ALA A 130 0.41 -26.76 16.97
CA ALA A 130 1.04 -25.61 17.58
C ALA A 130 2.41 -25.98 18.16
N GLU A 131 3.46 -25.88 17.34
CA GLU A 131 4.81 -25.71 17.86
C GLU A 131 4.95 -24.27 18.38
N GLU A 132 5.35 -24.17 19.65
CA GLU A 132 5.47 -22.96 20.42
C GLU A 132 6.40 -21.95 19.74
N ILE A 133 5.82 -20.95 19.06
CA ILE A 133 6.57 -19.84 18.47
C ILE A 133 7.16 -19.01 19.61
N LYS A 134 8.48 -19.12 19.81
CA LYS A 134 9.21 -18.23 20.72
C LYS A 134 9.15 -16.80 20.21
N LEU A 135 8.24 -16.01 20.77
CA LEU A 135 8.13 -14.57 20.54
C LEU A 135 9.43 -13.88 20.96
N ASN A 136 10.12 -13.26 20.02
CA ASN A 136 11.13 -12.26 20.33
C ASN A 136 10.42 -11.05 21.00
N PRO A 137 10.89 -10.54 22.16
CA PRO A 137 10.24 -9.46 22.90
C PRO A 137 10.12 -8.11 22.18
N SER A 138 10.69 -7.99 20.98
CA SER A 138 10.48 -6.87 20.07
C SER A 138 9.40 -7.25 19.06
N GLY A 139 8.13 -6.90 19.30
CA GLY A 139 6.94 -7.25 18.51
C GLY A 139 6.89 -6.78 17.05
N CYS A 140 7.89 -7.12 16.26
CA CYS A 140 7.92 -6.98 14.81
C CYS A 140 8.08 -8.39 14.22
N ALA A 141 7.04 -8.90 13.57
CA ALA A 141 7.11 -10.14 12.80
C ALA A 141 8.10 -9.94 11.63
N ARG A 142 9.32 -10.44 11.80
CA ARG A 142 10.23 -10.73 10.69
C ARG A 142 10.24 -12.24 10.50
N ALA A 143 9.61 -12.70 9.42
CA ALA A 143 9.93 -14.01 8.86
C ALA A 143 11.27 -13.86 8.12
N GLU A 144 12.37 -14.28 8.74
CA GLU A 144 13.62 -14.50 8.02
C GLU A 144 13.63 -15.93 7.46
N PRO A 145 14.13 -16.16 6.24
CA PRO A 145 14.26 -17.51 5.71
C PRO A 145 15.49 -18.20 6.32
N LEU A 146 15.25 -19.36 6.95
CA LEU A 146 16.29 -20.30 7.35
C LEU A 146 17.15 -20.68 6.14
N ARG A 147 18.47 -20.48 6.25
CA ARG A 147 19.46 -21.17 5.42
C ARG A 147 20.31 -22.06 6.32
N TRP A 148 20.36 -23.33 5.96
CA TRP A 148 21.23 -24.36 6.52
C TRP A 148 22.70 -24.06 6.19
#